data_AF-A0A392N625-F1
#
_entry.id   AF-A0A392N625-F1
#
_cell.length_a   1.000
_cell.length_b   1.000
_cell.length_c   1.000
_cell.angle_alpha   90.00
_cell.angle_beta   90.00
_cell.angle_gamma   90.00
#
_symmetry.space_group_name_H-M   'P 1'
#
loop_
_entity.id
_entity.type
_entity.pdbx_description
1 polymer ?
#
loop_
_entity_poly.entity_id
_entity_poly.type
_entity_poly.pdbx_seq_one_letter_code
_entity_poly.pdbx_strand_id
1 'polypeptide(L)'
;MATNEDQKQTESGRHAEVGHKSLLQSDALFQYILETSVFPREHEAMKELREVTAKHPWNIMTTSADEGQFLSMLLKLINAKNTMEIGVYTGYSLLATALALPEDGK
;
A
#
# COMPACT_ATOMS: atom_id res chain seq x y z
N MET A 1 27.08 28.68 31.19
CA MET A 1 27.40 28.20 29.83
C MET A 1 27.69 26.71 29.91
N ALA A 2 26.71 25.90 29.53
CA ALA A 2 26.88 24.56 28.97
C ALA A 2 25.55 24.30 28.24
N THR A 3 25.64 24.25 26.93
CA THR A 3 24.55 24.12 25.95
C THR A 3 24.31 22.64 25.62
N ASN A 4 23.12 22.39 25.03
CA ASN A 4 22.77 21.23 24.18
C ASN A 4 22.44 19.93 24.94
N GLU A 5 21.42 19.14 24.60
CA GLU A 5 20.63 19.06 23.37
C GLU A 5 19.39 18.19 23.62
N ASP A 6 18.41 18.35 22.72
CA ASP A 6 17.15 17.63 22.62
C ASP A 6 17.22 16.12 22.86
N GLN A 7 16.36 15.63 23.75
CA GLN A 7 15.89 14.25 23.72
C GLN A 7 14.37 14.25 23.81
N LYS A 8 13.72 14.52 22.67
CA LYS A 8 12.35 14.07 22.44
C LYS A 8 12.38 12.55 22.44
N GLN A 9 11.89 11.94 23.52
CA GLN A 9 11.54 10.53 23.58
C GLN A 9 10.56 10.21 22.47
N THR A 10 11.03 9.56 21.41
CA THR A 10 10.20 8.81 20.49
C THR A 10 9.76 7.55 21.22
N GLU A 11 8.47 7.50 21.55
CA GLU A 11 7.82 6.32 22.11
C GLU A 11 8.00 5.14 21.14
N SER A 12 8.72 4.11 21.59
CA SER A 12 8.88 2.84 20.90
C SER A 12 7.53 2.12 20.88
N GLY A 13 6.77 2.34 19.80
CA GLY A 13 5.67 1.48 19.41
C GLY A 13 6.19 0.08 19.09
N ARG A 14 5.47 -0.95 19.51
CA ARG A 14 5.85 -2.37 19.40
C ARG A 14 5.80 -2.89 17.95
N HIS A 15 6.62 -2.35 17.06
CA HIS A 15 6.99 -2.96 15.78
C HIS A 15 8.43 -2.55 15.53
N ALA A 16 9.35 -3.52 15.52
CA ALA A 16 10.75 -3.25 15.23
C ALA A 16 10.86 -2.46 13.92
N GLU A 17 11.59 -1.34 13.95
CA GLU A 17 11.87 -0.53 12.78
C GLU A 17 12.50 -1.41 11.71
N VAL A 18 11.72 -1.77 10.69
CA VAL A 18 12.29 -2.19 9.43
C VAL A 18 12.93 -0.91 8.90
N GLY A 19 14.27 -0.82 8.89
CA GLY A 19 15.00 0.40 8.48
C GLY A 19 14.80 0.81 7.02
N HIS A 20 13.87 0.17 6.32
CA HIS A 20 13.57 0.28 4.90
C HIS A 20 12.06 0.19 4.67
N LYS A 21 11.57 0.88 3.65
CA LYS A 21 10.14 1.02 3.34
C LYS A 21 9.51 -0.24 2.73
N SER A 22 10.32 -1.25 2.41
CA SER A 22 9.89 -2.48 1.75
C SER A 22 10.79 -3.66 2.12
N LEU A 23 10.48 -4.85 1.59
CA LEU A 23 11.28 -6.07 1.76
C LEU A 23 12.49 -6.15 0.81
N LEU A 24 12.72 -5.13 -0.02
CA LEU A 24 13.79 -5.11 -1.01
C LEU A 24 15.10 -4.59 -0.42
N GLN A 25 16.21 -4.84 -1.12
CA GLN A 25 17.56 -4.45 -0.68
C GLN A 25 17.77 -2.94 -0.49
N SER A 26 16.92 -2.09 -1.10
CA SER A 26 17.01 -0.64 -0.96
C SER A 26 15.69 0.05 -1.28
N ASP A 27 15.44 1.19 -0.62
CA ASP A 27 14.31 2.07 -0.92
C ASP A 27 14.36 2.59 -2.37
N ALA A 28 15.55 2.80 -2.91
CA ALA A 28 15.73 3.24 -4.30
C ALA A 28 15.24 2.20 -5.31
N LEU A 29 15.48 0.91 -5.05
CA LEU A 29 14.97 -0.16 -5.89
C LEU A 29 13.44 -0.25 -5.82
N PHE A 30 12.87 -0.10 -4.62
CA PHE A 30 11.43 -0.08 -4.44
C PHE A 30 10.79 1.11 -5.18
N GLN A 31 11.33 2.32 -5.01
CA GLN A 31 10.85 3.49 -5.73
C GLN A 31 10.96 3.34 -7.25
N TYR A 32 12.05 2.73 -7.74
CA TYR A 32 12.19 2.44 -9.17
C TYR A 32 11.06 1.56 -9.70
N ILE A 33 10.67 0.50 -8.99
CA ILE A 33 9.54 -0.35 -9.38
C ILE A 33 8.25 0.46 -9.44
N LEU A 34 8.00 1.27 -8.40
CA LEU A 34 6.80 2.07 -8.30
C LEU A 34 6.67 3.06 -9.46
N GLU A 35 7.70 3.87 -9.71
CA GLU A 35 7.70 4.92 -10.73
C GLU A 35 7.66 4.37 -12.16
N THR A 36 8.33 3.24 -12.42
CA THR A 36 8.46 2.71 -13.78
C THR A 36 7.35 1.75 -14.18
N SER A 37 6.80 1.00 -13.21
CA SER A 37 5.95 -0.15 -13.52
C SER A 37 4.57 -0.08 -12.85
N VAL A 38 4.44 0.63 -11.73
CA VAL A 38 3.21 0.65 -10.92
C VAL A 38 2.41 1.92 -11.16
N PHE A 39 2.90 3.09 -10.73
CA PHE A 39 2.17 4.36 -10.80
C PHE A 39 1.68 4.73 -12.22
N PRO A 40 2.46 4.51 -13.31
CA PRO A 40 1.96 4.79 -14.66
C PRO A 40 0.76 3.93 -15.10
N ARG A 41 0.45 2.85 -14.37
CA ARG A 41 -0.65 1.92 -14.64
C ARG A 41 -1.68 1.89 -13.52
N GLU A 42 -1.52 2.70 -12.48
CA GLU A 42 -2.47 2.79 -11.38
C GLU A 42 -3.74 3.46 -11.86
N HIS A 43 -4.90 2.90 -11.52
CA HIS A 43 -6.19 3.50 -11.85
C HIS A 43 -6.39 4.78 -11.00
N GLU A 44 -6.93 5.85 -11.59
CA GLU A 44 -7.08 7.14 -10.89
C GLU A 44 -7.83 7.02 -9.55
N ALA A 45 -8.91 6.22 -9.50
CA ALA A 45 -9.64 5.95 -8.25
C ALA A 45 -8.76 5.31 -7.15
N MET A 46 -7.79 4.48 -7.53
CA MET A 46 -6.85 3.90 -6.57
C MET A 46 -5.86 4.95 -6.05
N LYS A 47 -5.32 5.78 -6.95
CA LYS A 47 -4.46 6.90 -6.57
C LYS A 47 -5.16 7.85 -5.61
N GLU A 48 -6.40 8.23 -5.91
CA GLU A 48 -7.22 9.07 -5.03
C GLU A 48 -7.39 8.41 -3.65
N LEU A 49 -7.77 7.13 -3.62
CA LEU A 49 -7.94 6.41 -2.37
C LEU A 49 -6.63 6.31 -1.56
N ARG A 50 -5.49 6.17 -2.22
CA ARG A 50 -4.17 6.18 -1.58
C ARG A 50 -3.85 7.54 -0.96
N GLU A 51 -4.14 8.63 -1.66
CA GLU A 51 -3.95 9.99 -1.15
C GLU A 51 -4.89 10.32 0.01
N VAL A 52 -6.13 9.81 -0.02
CA VAL A 52 -7.08 9.90 1.11
C VAL A 52 -6.58 9.09 2.30
N THR A 53 -6.15 7.85 2.07
CA THR A 53 -5.69 6.94 3.12
C THR A 53 -4.40 7.44 3.77
N ALA A 54 -3.50 8.07 3.02
CA ALA A 54 -2.26 8.65 3.55
C ALA A 54 -2.48 9.67 4.68
N LYS A 55 -3.64 10.33 4.70
CA LYS A 55 -4.02 11.31 5.73
C LYS A 55 -4.61 10.66 7.00
N HIS A 56 -4.91 9.37 6.97
CA HIS A 56 -5.49 8.66 8.11
C HIS A 56 -4.42 8.23 9.13
N PRO A 57 -4.67 8.30 10.47
CA PRO A 57 -3.67 7.96 11.49
C PRO A 57 -3.11 6.53 11.39
N TRP A 58 -3.87 5.60 10.82
CA TRP A 58 -3.44 4.21 10.61
C TRP A 58 -3.05 3.90 9.16
N ASN A 59 -2.58 4.90 8.41
CA ASN A 59 -2.20 4.76 7.00
C ASN A 59 -1.21 3.60 6.73
N ILE A 60 -0.38 3.24 7.71
CA ILE A 60 0.58 2.13 7.61
C ILE A 60 -0.08 0.76 7.37
N MET A 61 -1.38 0.61 7.66
CA MET A 61 -2.13 -0.62 7.43
C MET A 61 -2.59 -0.80 5.97
N THR A 62 -2.45 0.22 5.12
CA THR A 62 -2.90 0.12 3.73
C THR A 62 -2.02 -0.83 2.93
N THR A 63 -2.64 -1.61 2.05
CA THR A 63 -1.94 -2.37 1.01
C THR A 63 -1.11 -1.43 0.13
N SER A 64 0.12 -1.84 -0.23
CA SER A 64 1.00 -1.03 -1.08
C SER A 64 0.53 -1.03 -2.53
N ALA A 65 0.98 -0.03 -3.32
CA ALA A 65 0.54 0.11 -4.70
C ALA A 65 0.97 -1.05 -5.60
N ASP A 66 2.18 -1.57 -5.38
CA ASP A 66 2.72 -2.74 -6.08
C ASP A 66 1.96 -4.03 -5.74
N GLU A 67 1.59 -4.22 -4.48
CA GLU A 67 0.77 -5.37 -4.07
C GLU A 67 -0.65 -5.27 -4.66
N GLY A 68 -1.26 -4.09 -4.68
CA GLY A 68 -2.54 -3.86 -5.35
C GLY A 68 -2.49 -4.17 -6.85
N GLN A 69 -1.40 -3.81 -7.54
CA GLN A 69 -1.18 -4.18 -8.94
C GLN A 69 -1.06 -5.70 -9.11
N PHE A 70 -0.32 -6.37 -8.22
CA PHE A 70 -0.17 -7.82 -8.23
C PHE A 70 -1.52 -8.54 -8.04
N LEU A 71 -2.34 -8.10 -7.08
CA LEU A 71 -3.68 -8.65 -6.85
C LEU A 71 -4.56 -8.50 -8.09
N SER A 72 -4.57 -7.32 -8.73
CA SER A 72 -5.33 -7.11 -9.96
C SER A 72 -4.92 -8.07 -11.08
N MET A 73 -3.60 -8.26 -11.27
CA MET A 73 -3.08 -9.22 -12.24
C MET A 73 -3.48 -10.65 -11.88
N LEU A 74 -3.31 -11.06 -10.62
CA LEU A 74 -3.64 -12.41 -10.15
C LEU A 74 -5.11 -12.74 -10.39
N LEU A 75 -6.02 -11.86 -9.99
CA LEU A 75 -7.46 -12.03 -10.14
C LEU A 75 -7.87 -12.23 -11.61
N LYS A 76 -7.27 -11.45 -12.52
CA LYS A 76 -7.48 -11.58 -13.97
C LYS A 76 -6.95 -12.91 -14.50
N LEU A 77 -5.76 -13.33 -14.08
CA LEU A 77 -5.14 -14.58 -14.51
C LEU A 77 -5.94 -15.82 -14.08
N ILE A 78 -6.51 -15.79 -12.87
CA ILE A 78 -7.33 -16.91 -12.37
C ILE A 78 -8.81 -16.80 -12.77
N ASN A 79 -9.18 -15.77 -13.54
CA ASN A 79 -10.56 -15.47 -13.93
C ASN A 79 -11.54 -15.47 -12.74
N ALA A 80 -11.15 -14.77 -11.66
CA ALA A 80 -11.95 -14.69 -10.45
C ALA A 80 -13.31 -14.01 -10.72
N LYS A 81 -14.35 -14.50 -10.04
CA LYS A 81 -15.71 -13.93 -10.08
C LYS A 81 -16.39 -13.79 -8.73
N ASN A 82 -15.96 -14.56 -7.72
CA ASN A 82 -16.55 -14.54 -6.39
C ASN A 82 -15.40 -14.58 -5.39
N THR A 83 -15.18 -13.48 -4.70
CA THR A 83 -14.03 -13.22 -3.83
C THR A 83 -14.49 -12.91 -2.42
N MET A 84 -13.56 -12.99 -1.47
CA MET A 84 -13.81 -12.59 -0.09
C MET A 84 -12.56 -11.88 0.41
N GLU A 85 -12.74 -10.71 1.01
CA GLU A 85 -11.67 -9.97 1.65
C GLU A 85 -11.92 -9.90 3.16
N ILE A 86 -10.96 -10.39 3.95
CA ILE A 86 -10.99 -10.33 5.41
C ILE A 86 -9.92 -9.32 5.84
N GLY A 87 -10.37 -8.18 6.35
CA GLY A 87 -9.51 -7.03 6.65
C GLY A 87 -9.48 -6.03 5.49
N VAL A 88 -10.42 -5.08 5.51
CA VAL A 88 -10.62 -4.11 4.41
C VAL A 88 -9.91 -2.77 4.66
N TYR A 89 -9.83 -2.35 5.93
CA TYR A 89 -9.37 -1.01 6.33
C TYR A 89 -10.06 0.09 5.48
N THR A 90 -9.32 0.94 4.77
CA THR A 90 -9.85 1.98 3.88
C THR A 90 -10.16 1.48 2.47
N GLY A 91 -9.87 0.21 2.16
CA GLY A 91 -10.34 -0.47 0.95
C GLY A 91 -9.42 -0.40 -0.26
N TYR A 92 -8.11 -0.15 -0.11
CA TYR A 92 -7.19 -0.12 -1.26
C TYR A 92 -7.10 -1.49 -1.98
N SER A 93 -6.95 -2.58 -1.21
CA SER A 93 -7.04 -3.97 -1.70
C SER A 93 -8.41 -4.28 -2.30
N LEU A 94 -9.48 -3.89 -1.60
CA LEU A 94 -10.85 -4.11 -2.05
C LEU A 94 -11.13 -3.43 -3.39
N LEU A 95 -10.65 -2.20 -3.57
CA LEU A 95 -10.81 -1.45 -4.81
C LEU A 95 -9.99 -2.07 -5.95
N ALA A 96 -8.74 -2.48 -5.69
CA ALA A 96 -7.93 -3.24 -6.65
C ALA A 96 -8.66 -4.51 -7.12
N THR A 97 -9.29 -5.23 -6.18
CA THR A 97 -10.06 -6.43 -6.44
C THR A 97 -11.29 -6.12 -7.29
N ALA A 98 -12.13 -5.16 -6.88
CA ALA A 98 -13.35 -4.80 -7.59
C ALA A 98 -13.08 -4.33 -9.03
N LEU A 99 -12.01 -3.57 -9.26
CA LEU A 99 -11.62 -3.13 -10.61
C LEU A 99 -11.05 -4.26 -11.49
N ALA A 100 -10.64 -5.38 -10.89
CA ALA A 100 -10.09 -6.52 -11.61
C ALA A 100 -11.15 -7.58 -11.96
N LEU A 101 -12.22 -7.66 -11.17
CA LEU A 101 -13.34 -8.55 -11.43
C LEU A 101 -14.17 -8.08 -12.65
N PRO A 102 -14.90 -9.00 -13.31
CA PRO A 102 -15.88 -8.60 -14.31
C PRO A 102 -17.04 -7.83 -13.67
N GLU A 103 -17.86 -7.18 -14.49
CA GLU A 103 -19.01 -6.37 -14.04
C GLU A 103 -20.01 -7.16 -13.18
N ASP A 104 -20.11 -8.48 -13.38
CA ASP A 104 -20.94 -9.40 -12.59
C ASP A 104 -20.22 -10.04 -11.39
N GLY A 105 -19.01 -9.56 -11.07
CA GLY A 105 -18.18 -10.05 -9.98
C GLY A 105 -18.79 -9.81 -8.59
N LYS A 106 -18.38 -10.64 -7.63
CA LYS A 106 -18.88 -10.66 -6.25
C LYS A 106 -17.74 -10.73 -5.24
#